data_AF-A0A0M8XDC6-F1
#
_entry.id   AF-A0A0M8XDC6-F1
#
_cell.length_a   1.000
_cell.length_b   1.000
_cell.length_c   1.000
_cell.angle_alpha   90.00
_cell.angle_beta   90.00
_cell.angle_gamma   90.00
#
_symmetry.space_group_name_H-M   'P 1'
#
loop_
_entity.id
_entity.type
_entity.pdbx_description
1 polymer ?
#
loop_
_entity_poly.entity_id
_entity_poly.type
_entity_poly.pdbx_seq_one_letter_code
_entity_poly.pdbx_strand_id
1 'polypeptide(L)'
;MTTEVTTADPRAFAEDWQDWYRAQEARLAGPHGFLAITGLHWLDERPQRFPDAPGAWHSGRDGVVVVLDDGEELVVDGKPVRGEHRFGVLAERSGVDAVWGDAVIEVAKRGGHDIVRLRHPDAPLRTAFTGTPAYEPDPRWVVTGRYVAFEEPRPTTVGAAVEGLEHVYDAPGRIEFELDGRRLSLTAFPGHGEGRLMVLFTDATSGVTTYAANRVLALEPPAADGTVVLDFNRAANLPCAYTDLATCPLPPAENRLPVAIEAGLKIPRERGGS
;
A
#
# COMPACT_ATOMS: atom_id res chain seq x y z
N MET A 1 22.86 11.87 33.67
CA MET A 1 23.52 10.68 33.12
C MET A 1 23.02 10.56 31.70
N THR A 2 23.80 11.06 30.77
CA THR A 2 23.43 11.23 29.36
C THR A 2 23.49 9.86 28.71
N THR A 3 22.36 9.33 28.28
CA THR A 3 22.30 8.06 27.54
C THR A 3 22.93 8.31 26.17
N GLU A 4 24.13 7.79 25.95
CA GLU A 4 24.74 7.71 24.63
C GLU A 4 23.81 6.91 23.73
N VAL A 5 23.28 7.57 22.70
CA VAL A 5 22.72 6.87 21.54
C VAL A 5 23.90 6.13 20.92
N THR A 6 23.95 4.81 21.11
CA THR A 6 24.90 3.94 20.40
C THR A 6 24.80 4.28 18.92
N THR A 7 25.79 4.98 18.40
CA THR A 7 25.83 5.36 16.99
C THR A 7 25.93 4.05 16.24
N ALA A 8 24.83 3.63 15.59
CA ALA A 8 24.83 2.45 14.75
C ALA A 8 25.98 2.58 13.76
N ASP A 9 26.77 1.52 13.56
CA ASP A 9 27.81 1.50 12.55
C ASP A 9 27.18 1.94 11.21
N PRO A 10 27.61 3.07 10.62
CA PRO A 10 27.00 3.61 9.40
C PRO A 10 26.98 2.58 8.26
N ARG A 11 27.98 1.69 8.23
CA ARG A 11 28.03 0.61 7.25
C ARG A 11 26.96 -0.43 7.49
N ALA A 12 26.84 -0.92 8.73
CA ALA A 12 25.81 -1.89 9.09
C ALA A 12 24.39 -1.31 8.88
N PHE A 13 24.18 -0.03 9.16
CA PHE A 13 22.91 0.65 8.90
C PHE A 13 22.58 0.71 7.40
N ALA A 14 23.57 1.06 6.57
CA ALA A 14 23.39 1.09 5.12
C ALA A 14 23.14 -0.32 4.53
N GLU A 15 23.85 -1.34 5.03
CA GLU A 15 23.64 -2.74 4.61
C GLU A 15 22.23 -3.24 4.97
N ASP A 16 21.76 -2.99 6.20
CA ASP A 16 20.41 -3.34 6.64
C ASP A 16 19.31 -2.59 5.85
N TRP A 17 19.54 -1.30 5.57
CA TRP A 17 18.64 -0.52 4.71
C TRP A 17 18.61 -1.08 3.27
N GLN A 18 19.75 -1.49 2.72
CA GLN A 18 19.81 -2.08 1.38
C GLN A 18 19.06 -3.42 1.31
N ASP A 19 19.11 -4.25 2.36
CA ASP A 19 18.32 -5.48 2.44
C ASP A 19 16.82 -5.18 2.44
N TRP A 20 16.39 -4.21 3.25
CA TRP A 20 15.01 -3.72 3.26
C TRP A 20 14.59 -3.20 1.87
N TYR A 21 15.43 -2.37 1.24
CA TYR A 21 15.16 -1.79 -0.08
C TYR A 21 15.01 -2.88 -1.14
N ARG A 22 15.94 -3.85 -1.20
CA ARG A 22 15.84 -4.98 -2.14
C ARG A 22 14.56 -5.80 -1.92
N ALA A 23 14.19 -6.06 -0.67
CA ALA A 23 12.97 -6.80 -0.36
C ALA A 23 11.71 -6.02 -0.78
N GLN A 24 11.69 -4.71 -0.56
CA GLN A 24 10.60 -3.83 -0.98
C GLN A 24 10.43 -3.83 -2.51
N GLU A 25 11.52 -3.67 -3.24
CA GLU A 25 11.52 -3.66 -4.71
C GLU A 25 11.13 -5.03 -5.29
N ALA A 26 11.64 -6.13 -4.72
CA ALA A 26 11.27 -7.48 -5.14
C ALA A 26 9.78 -7.77 -4.91
N ARG A 27 9.20 -7.31 -3.80
CA ARG A 27 7.76 -7.46 -3.52
C ARG A 27 6.92 -6.62 -4.49
N LEU A 28 7.36 -5.41 -4.80
CA LEU A 28 6.68 -4.51 -5.73
C LEU A 28 6.68 -5.08 -7.17
N ALA A 29 7.83 -5.59 -7.63
CA ALA A 29 8.07 -6.12 -8.97
C ALA A 29 7.81 -7.64 -9.13
N GLY A 30 7.25 -8.28 -8.09
CA GLY A 30 6.90 -9.69 -8.14
C GLY A 30 5.98 -10.03 -9.33
N PRO A 31 5.94 -11.29 -9.79
CA PRO A 31 5.15 -11.68 -10.97
C PRO A 31 3.68 -11.25 -10.92
N HIS A 32 3.09 -11.23 -9.73
CA HIS A 32 1.73 -10.72 -9.49
C HIS A 32 1.73 -9.57 -8.47
N GLY A 33 2.83 -8.84 -8.39
CA GLY A 33 2.97 -7.65 -7.56
C GLY A 33 2.13 -6.48 -8.10
N PHE A 34 2.25 -5.31 -7.46
CA PHE A 34 1.46 -4.15 -7.88
C PHE A 34 1.88 -3.59 -9.25
N LEU A 35 3.12 -3.81 -9.69
CA LEU A 35 3.54 -3.43 -11.04
C LEU A 35 2.97 -4.35 -12.13
N ALA A 36 2.44 -5.51 -11.74
CA ALA A 36 1.81 -6.45 -12.64
C ALA A 36 0.38 -6.04 -13.04
N ILE A 37 -0.18 -4.98 -12.44
CA ILE A 37 -1.57 -4.59 -12.69
C ILE A 37 -1.73 -4.04 -14.11
N THR A 38 -2.61 -4.66 -14.89
CA THR A 38 -2.95 -4.27 -16.27
C THR A 38 -4.33 -3.62 -16.39
N GLY A 39 -5.24 -3.93 -15.45
CA GLY A 39 -6.60 -3.41 -15.47
C GLY A 39 -7.22 -3.28 -14.07
N LEU A 40 -8.08 -2.28 -13.90
CA LEU A 40 -8.98 -2.10 -12.76
C LEU A 40 -10.38 -1.83 -13.31
N HIS A 41 -11.30 -2.77 -13.11
CA HIS A 41 -12.64 -2.73 -13.65
C HIS A 41 -13.66 -2.68 -12.53
N TRP A 42 -14.52 -1.67 -12.55
CA TRP A 42 -15.65 -1.54 -11.64
C TRP A 42 -16.83 -2.31 -12.21
N LEU A 43 -17.36 -3.25 -11.44
CA LEU A 43 -18.47 -4.07 -11.89
C LEU A 43 -19.81 -3.40 -11.60
N ASP A 44 -20.76 -3.64 -12.49
CA ASP A 44 -22.17 -3.35 -12.32
C ASP A 44 -22.98 -4.63 -12.61
N GLU A 45 -24.31 -4.53 -12.66
CA GLU A 45 -25.18 -5.69 -12.92
C GLU A 45 -25.07 -6.23 -14.35
N ARG A 46 -24.38 -5.54 -15.26
CA ARG A 46 -24.28 -5.94 -16.67
C ARG A 46 -23.03 -6.79 -16.86
N PRO A 47 -23.14 -7.98 -17.50
CA PRO A 47 -21.97 -8.78 -17.86
C PRO A 47 -20.98 -8.03 -18.76
N GLN A 48 -19.72 -8.00 -18.35
CA GLN A 48 -18.62 -7.34 -19.06
C GLN A 48 -17.50 -8.36 -19.32
N ARG A 49 -16.92 -8.35 -20.52
CA ARG A 49 -15.71 -9.14 -20.83
C ARG A 49 -14.52 -8.20 -20.95
N PHE A 50 -13.36 -8.67 -20.50
CA PHE A 50 -12.11 -7.93 -20.59
C PHE A 50 -11.13 -8.69 -21.49
N PRO A 51 -10.34 -8.01 -22.33
CA PRO A 51 -9.43 -8.69 -23.27
C PRO A 51 -8.41 -9.62 -22.60
N ASP A 52 -8.04 -9.32 -21.36
CA ASP A 52 -6.99 -9.95 -20.57
C ASP A 52 -7.53 -10.71 -19.35
N ALA A 53 -8.79 -11.15 -19.42
CA ALA A 53 -9.43 -12.07 -18.46
C ALA A 53 -10.47 -12.97 -19.16
N PRO A 54 -10.66 -14.23 -18.73
CA PRO A 54 -11.67 -15.10 -19.31
C PRO A 54 -13.06 -14.76 -18.75
N GLY A 55 -14.08 -15.18 -19.46
CA GLY A 55 -15.47 -15.09 -19.03
C GLY A 55 -16.07 -13.67 -19.05
N ALA A 56 -17.33 -13.59 -18.63
CA ALA A 56 -18.06 -12.35 -18.46
C ALA A 56 -18.33 -12.10 -16.97
N TRP A 57 -17.91 -10.94 -16.48
CA TRP A 57 -17.92 -10.53 -15.07
C TRP A 57 -19.02 -9.52 -14.80
N HIS A 58 -19.71 -9.65 -13.66
CA HIS A 58 -20.68 -8.66 -13.19
C HIS A 58 -20.92 -8.79 -11.67
N SER A 59 -21.50 -7.76 -11.07
CA SER A 59 -22.04 -7.79 -9.72
C SER A 59 -23.44 -8.38 -9.75
N GLY A 60 -23.64 -9.50 -9.04
CA GLY A 60 -24.95 -10.08 -8.78
C GLY A 60 -25.47 -9.71 -7.38
N ARG A 61 -26.70 -10.14 -7.08
CA ARG A 61 -27.32 -9.94 -5.74
C ARG A 61 -26.51 -10.58 -4.61
N ASP A 62 -25.86 -11.70 -4.91
CA ASP A 62 -25.10 -12.50 -3.96
C ASP A 62 -23.58 -12.29 -4.12
N GLY A 63 -23.16 -11.16 -4.71
CA GLY A 63 -21.76 -10.79 -4.95
C GLY A 63 -21.30 -11.01 -6.39
N VAL A 64 -19.99 -11.01 -6.60
CA VAL A 64 -19.40 -11.06 -7.95
C VAL A 64 -19.64 -12.42 -8.60
N VAL A 65 -19.96 -12.38 -9.89
CA VAL A 65 -20.20 -13.54 -10.73
C VAL A 65 -19.32 -13.48 -11.98
N VAL A 66 -18.72 -14.61 -12.34
CA VAL A 66 -18.11 -14.84 -13.65
C VAL A 66 -18.84 -15.96 -14.37
N VAL A 67 -19.15 -15.75 -15.64
CA VAL A 67 -19.68 -16.79 -16.54
C VAL A 67 -18.61 -17.10 -17.57
N LEU A 68 -18.04 -18.31 -17.49
CA LEU A 68 -17.00 -18.81 -18.38
C LEU A 68 -17.63 -19.56 -19.56
N ASP A 69 -17.17 -19.24 -20.77
CA ASP A 69 -17.57 -19.94 -22.00
C ASP A 69 -16.96 -21.35 -22.07
N ASP A 70 -17.42 -22.14 -23.04
CA ASP A 70 -16.87 -23.46 -23.33
C ASP A 70 -15.36 -23.36 -23.61
N GLY A 71 -14.57 -24.07 -22.80
CA GLY A 71 -13.11 -24.10 -22.89
C GLY A 71 -12.39 -23.09 -22.00
N GLU A 72 -13.10 -22.16 -21.37
CA GLU A 72 -12.54 -21.26 -20.36
C GLU A 72 -12.53 -21.92 -18.97
N GLU A 73 -11.49 -21.65 -18.19
CA GLU A 73 -11.33 -22.13 -16.82
C GLU A 73 -10.62 -21.06 -15.97
N LEU A 74 -11.02 -20.98 -14.70
CA LEU A 74 -10.27 -20.28 -13.66
C LEU A 74 -9.89 -21.27 -12.55
N VAL A 75 -8.86 -20.96 -11.78
CA VAL A 75 -8.55 -21.66 -10.53
C VAL A 75 -8.81 -20.73 -9.36
N VAL A 76 -9.75 -21.08 -8.50
CA VAL A 76 -10.12 -20.33 -7.29
C VAL A 76 -9.88 -21.24 -6.09
N ASP A 77 -9.12 -20.76 -5.10
CA ASP A 77 -8.70 -21.54 -3.92
C ASP A 77 -8.11 -22.91 -4.28
N GLY A 78 -7.31 -22.95 -5.35
CA GLY A 78 -6.67 -24.16 -5.87
C GLY A 78 -7.61 -25.13 -6.59
N LYS A 79 -8.87 -24.76 -6.83
CA LYS A 79 -9.87 -25.60 -7.50
C LYS A 79 -10.23 -25.03 -8.88
N PRO A 80 -10.26 -25.85 -9.93
CA PRO A 80 -10.73 -25.42 -11.23
C PRO A 80 -12.23 -25.13 -11.18
N VAL A 81 -12.63 -24.01 -11.79
CA VAL A 81 -14.03 -23.60 -11.97
C VAL A 81 -14.31 -23.38 -13.45
N ARG A 82 -15.48 -23.82 -13.90
CA ARG A 82 -15.98 -23.75 -15.28
C ARG A 82 -17.44 -23.34 -15.27
N GLY A 83 -17.93 -22.77 -16.37
CA GLY A 83 -19.28 -22.24 -16.45
C GLY A 83 -19.46 -21.06 -15.49
N GLU A 84 -20.59 -21.01 -14.80
CA GLU A 84 -20.88 -19.93 -13.85
C GLU A 84 -20.23 -20.19 -12.48
N HIS A 85 -19.47 -19.21 -11.99
CA HIS A 85 -18.91 -19.19 -10.64
C HIS A 85 -19.32 -17.91 -9.90
N ARG A 86 -19.68 -18.06 -8.62
CA ARG A 86 -20.05 -16.97 -7.72
C ARG A 86 -19.02 -16.87 -6.60
N PHE A 87 -18.45 -15.69 -6.40
CA PHE A 87 -17.45 -15.43 -5.36
C PHE A 87 -18.08 -15.15 -3.98
N GLY A 88 -19.40 -14.95 -3.93
CA GLY A 88 -20.11 -14.53 -2.72
C GLY A 88 -19.93 -13.05 -2.43
N VAL A 89 -20.58 -12.59 -1.36
CA VAL A 89 -20.47 -11.20 -0.89
C VAL A 89 -19.14 -11.01 -0.18
N LEU A 90 -18.29 -10.17 -0.75
CA LEU A 90 -17.01 -9.79 -0.16
C LEU A 90 -17.21 -8.66 0.85
N ALA A 91 -16.45 -8.69 1.94
CA ALA A 91 -16.42 -7.60 2.91
C ALA A 91 -15.65 -6.41 2.31
N GLU A 92 -15.95 -5.19 2.79
CA GLU A 92 -15.20 -4.01 2.38
C GLU A 92 -13.70 -4.20 2.63
N ARG A 93 -12.87 -3.85 1.64
CA ARG A 93 -11.41 -4.04 1.64
C ARG A 93 -10.92 -5.50 1.67
N SER A 94 -11.79 -6.50 1.52
CA SER A 94 -11.38 -7.88 1.28
C SER A 94 -11.25 -8.21 -0.21
N GLY A 95 -10.69 -9.37 -0.53
CA GLY A 95 -10.59 -9.86 -1.90
C GLY A 95 -10.26 -11.35 -1.95
N VAL A 96 -10.49 -11.94 -3.12
CA VAL A 96 -10.19 -13.32 -3.48
C VAL A 96 -9.47 -13.30 -4.81
N ASP A 97 -8.40 -14.07 -4.94
CA ASP A 97 -7.66 -14.21 -6.19
C ASP A 97 -8.18 -15.42 -6.99
N ALA A 98 -8.43 -15.21 -8.28
CA ALA A 98 -8.65 -16.24 -9.27
C ALA A 98 -7.46 -16.30 -10.24
N VAL A 99 -6.99 -17.49 -10.58
CA VAL A 99 -5.85 -17.69 -11.48
C VAL A 99 -6.34 -18.10 -12.86
N TRP A 100 -5.75 -17.50 -13.90
CA TRP A 100 -5.98 -17.84 -15.30
C TRP A 100 -4.65 -17.97 -16.04
N GLY A 101 -4.24 -19.21 -16.37
CA GLY A 101 -2.91 -19.43 -16.92
C GLY A 101 -1.82 -18.95 -15.95
N ASP A 102 -1.03 -17.97 -16.35
CA ASP A 102 -0.03 -17.30 -15.52
C ASP A 102 -0.51 -15.95 -14.94
N ALA A 103 -1.75 -15.54 -15.21
CA ALA A 103 -2.35 -14.30 -14.70
C ALA A 103 -3.10 -14.51 -13.37
N VAL A 104 -3.22 -13.44 -12.60
CA VAL A 104 -4.04 -13.36 -11.38
C VAL A 104 -5.10 -12.29 -11.53
N ILE A 105 -6.32 -12.62 -11.15
CA ILE A 105 -7.50 -11.78 -11.19
C ILE A 105 -7.96 -11.58 -9.74
N GLU A 106 -7.69 -10.40 -9.19
CA GLU A 106 -8.19 -10.02 -7.86
C GLU A 106 -9.66 -9.61 -7.98
N VAL A 107 -10.55 -10.36 -7.34
CA VAL A 107 -11.95 -10.00 -7.14
C VAL A 107 -12.08 -9.39 -5.75
N ALA A 108 -12.55 -8.15 -5.66
CA ALA A 108 -12.45 -7.40 -4.41
C ALA A 108 -13.59 -6.40 -4.22
N LYS A 109 -13.77 -5.94 -2.97
CA LYS A 109 -14.68 -4.83 -2.64
C LYS A 109 -13.90 -3.59 -2.23
N ARG A 110 -14.12 -2.47 -2.92
CA ARG A 110 -13.45 -1.18 -2.68
C ARG A 110 -14.48 -0.06 -2.70
N GLY A 111 -14.64 0.63 -1.58
CA GLY A 111 -15.59 1.74 -1.45
C GLY A 111 -17.04 1.33 -1.68
N GLY A 112 -17.41 0.12 -1.26
CA GLY A 112 -18.75 -0.42 -1.50
C GLY A 112 -18.96 -1.02 -2.90
N HIS A 113 -18.05 -0.79 -3.84
CA HIS A 113 -18.13 -1.34 -5.20
C HIS A 113 -17.35 -2.63 -5.34
N ASP A 114 -17.87 -3.56 -6.14
CA ASP A 114 -17.11 -4.73 -6.52
C ASP A 114 -16.21 -4.40 -7.70
N ILE A 115 -14.99 -4.92 -7.65
CA ILE A 115 -14.00 -4.72 -8.69
C ILE A 115 -13.39 -6.03 -9.15
N VAL A 116 -12.88 -6.01 -10.36
CA VAL A 116 -11.93 -6.99 -10.89
C VAL A 116 -10.64 -6.25 -11.22
N ARG A 117 -9.52 -6.69 -10.64
CA ARG A 117 -8.20 -6.13 -10.93
C ARG A 117 -7.29 -7.21 -11.51
N LEU A 118 -6.80 -6.96 -12.71
CA LEU A 118 -6.04 -7.91 -13.51
C LEU A 118 -4.56 -7.71 -13.27
N ARG A 119 -3.83 -8.80 -13.02
CA ARG A 119 -2.40 -8.83 -12.77
C ARG A 119 -1.72 -9.85 -13.67
N HIS A 120 -0.90 -9.38 -14.59
CA HIS A 120 -0.16 -10.21 -15.53
C HIS A 120 1.35 -10.14 -15.30
N PRO A 121 2.05 -11.29 -15.28
CA PRO A 121 3.49 -11.29 -15.07
C PRO A 121 4.24 -10.60 -16.20
N ASP A 122 3.73 -10.54 -17.42
CA ASP A 122 4.37 -9.83 -18.53
C ASP A 122 4.01 -8.33 -18.61
N ALA A 123 3.25 -7.80 -17.64
CA ALA A 123 2.81 -6.41 -17.63
C ALA A 123 3.96 -5.43 -17.95
N PRO A 124 3.79 -4.49 -18.90
CA PRO A 124 4.87 -3.60 -19.34
C PRO A 124 5.50 -2.80 -18.20
N LEU A 125 4.70 -2.32 -17.25
CA LEU A 125 5.20 -1.59 -16.08
C LEU A 125 6.14 -2.44 -15.22
N ARG A 126 5.81 -3.73 -15.02
CA ARG A 126 6.66 -4.67 -14.27
C ARG A 126 7.92 -5.01 -15.06
N THR A 127 7.79 -5.39 -16.33
CA THR A 127 8.93 -5.88 -17.13
C THR A 127 9.93 -4.79 -17.49
N ALA A 128 9.50 -3.52 -17.55
CA ALA A 128 10.36 -2.36 -17.74
C ALA A 128 10.88 -1.75 -16.42
N PHE A 129 10.48 -2.27 -15.25
CA PHE A 129 10.86 -1.71 -13.96
C PHE A 129 12.36 -1.85 -13.71
N THR A 130 13.02 -0.73 -13.43
CA THR A 130 14.48 -0.66 -13.19
C THR A 130 14.83 -0.22 -11.77
N GLY A 131 13.81 -0.06 -10.93
CA GLY A 131 13.94 0.27 -9.52
C GLY A 131 13.50 1.69 -9.18
N THR A 132 13.07 1.87 -7.93
CA THR A 132 12.58 3.14 -7.40
C THR A 132 13.74 4.00 -6.89
N PRO A 133 13.89 5.26 -7.32
CA PRO A 133 14.90 6.14 -6.72
C PRO A 133 14.66 6.32 -5.22
N ALA A 134 15.73 6.43 -4.44
CA ALA A 134 15.68 6.62 -3.00
C ALA A 134 16.72 7.64 -2.55
N TYR A 135 16.52 8.22 -1.38
CA TYR A 135 17.59 8.94 -0.68
C TYR A 135 18.63 7.97 -0.12
N GLU A 136 19.88 8.42 -0.01
CA GLU A 136 20.89 7.68 0.75
C GLU A 136 20.44 7.56 2.22
N PRO A 137 20.56 6.37 2.83
CA PRO A 137 20.09 6.17 4.20
C PRO A 137 20.94 6.94 5.20
N ASP A 138 20.28 7.67 6.10
CA ASP A 138 20.90 8.51 7.12
C ASP A 138 20.25 8.24 8.49
N PRO A 139 21.03 7.80 9.50
CA PRO A 139 20.52 7.55 10.86
C PRO A 139 19.83 8.74 11.52
N ARG A 140 20.06 9.99 11.08
CA ARG A 140 19.35 11.16 11.61
C ARG A 140 17.83 11.11 11.40
N TRP A 141 17.39 10.33 10.43
CA TRP A 141 15.99 10.12 10.10
C TRP A 141 15.33 8.97 10.88
N VAL A 142 16.07 8.36 11.81
CA VAL A 142 15.54 7.44 12.81
C VAL A 142 15.18 8.24 14.06
N VAL A 143 13.88 8.42 14.29
CA VAL A 143 13.36 9.28 15.35
C VAL A 143 12.61 8.44 16.37
N THR A 144 12.89 8.67 17.65
CA THR A 144 12.10 8.08 18.74
C THR A 144 10.87 8.94 19.00
N GLY A 145 9.70 8.34 18.94
CA GLY A 145 8.42 8.93 19.31
C GLY A 145 7.77 8.21 20.48
N ARG A 146 6.63 8.77 20.91
CA ARG A 146 5.75 8.20 21.93
C ARG A 146 4.38 7.94 21.31
N TYR A 147 3.94 6.69 21.36
CA TYR A 147 2.58 6.31 21.05
C TYR A 147 1.62 6.76 22.15
N VAL A 148 0.56 7.44 21.75
CA VAL A 148 -0.53 7.90 22.61
C VAL A 148 -1.82 7.29 22.07
N ALA A 149 -2.31 6.27 22.77
CA ALA A 149 -3.58 5.63 22.44
C ALA A 149 -4.73 6.64 22.62
N PHE A 150 -5.76 6.53 21.78
CA PHE A 150 -7.03 7.18 22.04
C PHE A 150 -7.84 6.36 23.05
N GLU A 151 -8.78 7.01 23.76
CA GLU A 151 -9.68 6.32 24.70
C GLU A 151 -10.48 5.21 24.01
N GLU A 152 -10.94 5.49 22.78
CA GLU A 152 -11.53 4.53 21.87
C GLU A 152 -10.95 4.77 20.46
N PRO A 153 -10.82 3.73 19.61
CA PRO A 153 -10.42 3.89 18.22
C PRO A 153 -11.31 4.90 17.50
N ARG A 154 -10.71 5.81 16.74
CA ARG A 154 -11.43 6.89 16.07
C ARG A 154 -11.62 6.57 14.59
N PRO A 155 -12.87 6.50 14.07
CA PRO A 155 -13.09 6.36 12.64
C PRO A 155 -12.53 7.60 11.94
N THR A 156 -11.57 7.38 11.07
CA THR A 156 -10.85 8.42 10.34
C THR A 156 -11.05 8.14 8.86
N THR A 157 -11.89 8.97 8.23
CA THR A 157 -12.07 8.94 6.79
C THR A 157 -10.86 9.59 6.13
N VAL A 158 -10.24 8.85 5.22
CA VAL A 158 -9.21 9.34 4.34
C VAL A 158 -9.68 9.24 2.90
N GLY A 159 -9.31 10.21 2.07
CA GLY A 159 -9.55 10.10 0.63
C GLY A 159 -8.79 8.91 0.02
N ALA A 160 -9.01 8.63 -1.25
CA ALA A 160 -8.25 7.64 -1.99
C ALA A 160 -7.65 8.23 -3.28
N ALA A 161 -6.74 7.48 -3.89
CA ALA A 161 -6.16 7.82 -5.19
C ALA A 161 -7.19 7.80 -6.34
N VAL A 162 -8.32 7.10 -6.15
CA VAL A 162 -9.46 7.12 -7.08
C VAL A 162 -10.46 8.18 -6.64
N GLU A 163 -10.90 9.03 -7.56
CA GLU A 163 -11.89 10.08 -7.30
C GLU A 163 -13.22 9.48 -6.79
N GLY A 164 -13.81 10.11 -5.77
CA GLY A 164 -15.06 9.68 -5.14
C GLY A 164 -14.94 8.47 -4.21
N LEU A 165 -13.77 7.83 -4.14
CA LEU A 165 -13.49 6.75 -3.20
C LEU A 165 -12.90 7.30 -1.90
N GLU A 166 -13.45 6.86 -0.77
CA GLU A 166 -12.92 7.11 0.56
C GLU A 166 -12.67 5.80 1.30
N HIS A 167 -11.70 5.80 2.21
CA HIS A 167 -11.45 4.70 3.11
C HIS A 167 -11.67 5.17 4.55
N VAL A 168 -12.32 4.34 5.36
CA VAL A 168 -12.41 4.56 6.80
C VAL A 168 -11.45 3.62 7.50
N TYR A 169 -10.62 4.17 8.38
CA TYR A 169 -9.76 3.41 9.27
C TYR A 169 -10.10 3.76 10.72
N ASP A 170 -10.16 2.75 11.58
CA ASP A 170 -10.21 2.96 13.01
C ASP A 170 -8.79 3.24 13.52
N ALA A 171 -8.49 4.51 13.73
CA ALA A 171 -7.20 4.95 14.24
C ALA A 171 -7.13 4.66 15.76
N PRO A 172 -6.22 3.78 16.23
CA PRO A 172 -6.13 3.45 17.66
C PRO A 172 -5.40 4.53 18.48
N GLY A 173 -4.69 5.45 17.83
CA GLY A 173 -3.90 6.48 18.51
C GLY A 173 -3.08 7.31 17.55
N ARG A 174 -2.16 8.09 18.13
CA ARG A 174 -1.18 8.91 17.40
C ARG A 174 0.21 8.72 17.97
N ILE A 175 1.21 9.11 17.19
CA ILE A 175 2.61 9.11 17.59
C ILE A 175 3.08 10.54 17.68
N GLU A 176 3.55 10.95 18.85
CA GLU A 176 4.14 12.27 19.12
C GLU A 176 5.66 12.14 19.11
N PHE A 177 6.35 13.03 18.40
CA PHE A 177 7.81 12.98 18.26
C PHE A 177 8.39 14.38 18.04
N GLU A 178 9.71 14.49 18.13
CA GLU A 178 10.43 15.72 17.84
C GLU A 178 11.36 15.50 16.64
N LEU A 179 11.33 16.42 15.67
CA LEU A 179 12.20 16.39 14.51
C LEU A 179 12.59 17.84 14.18
N ASP A 180 13.90 18.09 14.03
CA ASP A 180 14.47 19.42 13.82
C ASP A 180 13.98 20.47 14.84
N GLY A 181 13.91 20.09 16.11
CA GLY A 181 13.45 20.95 17.21
C GLY A 181 11.95 21.26 17.20
N ARG A 182 11.17 20.59 16.35
CA ARG A 182 9.72 20.77 16.24
C ARG A 182 8.99 19.56 16.80
N ARG A 183 8.02 19.81 17.67
CA ARG A 183 7.07 18.79 18.10
C ARG A 183 6.07 18.53 16.99
N LEU A 184 5.98 17.28 16.58
CA LEU A 184 5.14 16.79 15.48
C LEU A 184 4.29 15.62 15.97
N SER A 185 3.25 15.30 15.21
CA SER A 185 2.43 14.12 15.46
C SER A 185 1.94 13.49 14.18
N LEU A 186 1.77 12.18 14.19
CA LEU A 186 1.12 11.41 13.13
C LEU A 186 0.03 10.51 13.72
N THR A 187 -1.20 10.63 13.24
CA THR A 187 -2.26 9.63 13.46
C THR A 187 -1.80 8.29 12.87
N ALA A 188 -1.83 7.24 13.68
CA ALA A 188 -1.43 5.90 13.29
C ALA A 188 -2.66 5.03 13.00
N PHE A 189 -2.48 4.03 12.15
CA PHE A 189 -3.50 3.06 11.76
C PHE A 189 -2.98 1.63 11.99
N PRO A 190 -3.86 0.63 12.11
CA PRO A 190 -3.45 -0.76 12.16
C PRO A 190 -2.61 -1.14 10.93
N GLY A 191 -1.41 -1.67 11.18
CA GLY A 191 -0.49 -2.19 10.17
C GLY A 191 -0.70 -3.67 9.90
N HIS A 192 0.21 -4.26 9.11
CA HIS A 192 0.21 -5.69 8.86
C HIS A 192 0.93 -6.45 10.00
N GLY A 193 0.22 -7.36 10.64
CA GLY A 193 0.71 -8.12 11.80
C GLY A 193 0.16 -7.61 13.12
N GLU A 194 0.16 -8.47 14.14
CA GLU A 194 -0.40 -8.16 15.46
C GLU A 194 0.33 -6.98 16.12
N GLY A 195 -0.44 -5.98 16.56
CA GLY A 195 0.07 -4.79 17.25
C GLY A 195 0.88 -3.81 16.39
N ARG A 196 1.21 -4.18 15.15
CA ARG A 196 1.96 -3.32 14.23
C ARG A 196 1.11 -2.15 13.78
N LEU A 197 1.77 -1.04 13.49
CA LEU A 197 1.13 0.19 13.07
C LEU A 197 1.64 0.60 11.68
N MET A 198 0.90 1.48 11.03
CA MET A 198 1.34 2.21 9.87
C MET A 198 0.93 3.67 9.97
N VAL A 199 1.74 4.56 9.42
CA VAL A 199 1.39 5.96 9.24
C VAL A 199 1.43 6.30 7.76
N LEU A 200 0.35 6.91 7.28
CA LEU A 200 0.28 7.54 5.97
C LEU A 200 0.60 9.01 6.18
N PHE A 201 1.51 9.58 5.40
CA PHE A 201 1.88 10.99 5.58
C PHE A 201 2.26 11.67 4.27
N THR A 202 2.22 13.00 4.30
CA THR A 202 2.92 13.88 3.36
C THR A 202 3.85 14.79 4.15
N ASP A 203 4.83 15.36 3.47
CA ASP A 203 5.78 16.27 4.07
C ASP A 203 6.22 17.32 3.03
N ALA A 204 7.17 18.20 3.38
CA ALA A 204 7.57 19.27 2.46
C ALA A 204 8.31 18.78 1.20
N THR A 205 8.71 17.50 1.13
CA THR A 205 9.26 16.88 -0.09
C THR A 205 8.20 16.37 -1.07
N SER A 206 6.95 16.23 -0.62
CA SER A 206 5.85 15.65 -1.42
C SER A 206 5.54 16.50 -2.66
N GLY A 207 5.64 15.89 -3.84
CA GLY A 207 5.44 16.56 -5.13
C GLY A 207 6.66 17.34 -5.63
N VAL A 208 7.77 17.33 -4.87
CA VAL A 208 9.04 17.93 -5.25
C VAL A 208 10.06 16.85 -5.58
N THR A 209 10.33 15.96 -4.62
CA THR A 209 11.29 14.86 -4.75
C THR A 209 10.69 13.51 -4.36
N THR A 210 9.60 13.50 -3.59
CA THR A 210 8.86 12.31 -3.18
C THR A 210 7.44 12.33 -3.75
N TYR A 211 6.78 11.18 -3.77
CA TYR A 211 5.44 11.07 -4.38
C TYR A 211 4.44 12.03 -3.71
N ALA A 212 3.66 12.73 -4.54
CA ALA A 212 2.86 13.87 -4.11
C ALA A 212 1.71 13.50 -3.17
N ALA A 213 1.06 12.36 -3.42
CA ALA A 213 -0.19 12.04 -2.74
C ALA A 213 0.04 11.45 -1.35
N ASN A 214 1.07 10.62 -1.17
CA ASN A 214 1.36 9.96 0.09
C ASN A 214 2.74 9.27 0.09
N ARG A 215 3.19 8.96 1.30
CA ARG A 215 4.11 7.85 1.60
C ARG A 215 3.57 7.09 2.81
N VAL A 216 4.04 5.85 2.98
CA VAL A 216 3.74 5.02 4.14
C VAL A 216 5.00 4.68 4.91
N LEU A 217 4.90 4.68 6.23
CA LEU A 217 5.90 4.10 7.11
C LEU A 217 5.24 2.99 7.94
N ALA A 218 5.79 1.78 7.83
CA ALA A 218 5.41 0.65 8.67
C ALA A 218 6.19 0.73 9.99
N LEU A 219 5.52 0.41 11.10
CA LEU A 219 6.03 0.56 12.44
C LEU A 219 5.84 -0.74 13.22
N GLU A 220 6.87 -1.11 13.98
CA GLU A 220 6.76 -2.18 14.96
C GLU A 220 5.79 -1.80 16.09
N PRO A 221 5.26 -2.79 16.84
CA PRO A 221 4.39 -2.50 17.98
C PRO A 221 5.09 -1.55 18.97
N PRO A 222 4.37 -0.57 19.55
CA PRO A 222 4.91 0.27 20.61
C PRO A 222 5.45 -0.60 21.76
N ALA A 223 6.57 -0.20 22.34
CA ALA A 223 7.08 -0.80 23.56
C ALA A 223 6.11 -0.60 24.73
N ALA A 224 6.30 -1.34 25.83
CA ALA A 224 5.41 -1.28 26.98
C ALA A 224 5.30 0.12 27.63
N ASP A 225 6.33 0.96 27.47
CA ASP A 225 6.35 2.35 27.94
C ASP A 225 5.76 3.36 26.92
N GLY A 226 5.28 2.87 25.77
CA GLY A 226 4.76 3.64 24.65
C GLY A 226 5.83 4.12 23.66
N THR A 227 7.10 3.75 23.83
CA THR A 227 8.15 4.12 22.88
C THR A 227 7.92 3.47 21.52
N VAL A 228 8.08 4.23 20.44
CA VAL A 228 8.01 3.75 19.05
C VAL A 228 9.13 4.40 18.23
N VAL A 229 9.76 3.63 17.35
CA VAL A 229 10.79 4.13 16.43
C VAL A 229 10.15 4.46 15.09
N LEU A 230 10.29 5.70 14.63
CA LEU A 230 9.94 6.13 13.28
C LEU A 230 11.20 6.20 12.44
N ASP A 231 11.37 5.24 11.54
CA ASP A 231 12.50 5.22 10.63
C ASP A 231 12.11 5.72 9.23
N PHE A 232 12.25 7.02 9.00
CA PHE A 232 11.86 7.62 7.73
C PHE A 232 12.74 7.17 6.54
N ASN A 233 13.90 6.54 6.78
CA ASN A 233 14.67 5.91 5.69
C ASN A 233 13.91 4.74 5.05
N ARG A 234 12.94 4.18 5.77
CA ARG A 234 12.06 3.09 5.33
C ARG A 234 10.67 3.58 4.92
N ALA A 235 10.50 4.89 4.70
CA ALA A 235 9.29 5.43 4.10
C ALA A 235 9.18 4.97 2.64
N ALA A 236 8.09 4.29 2.32
CA ALA A 236 7.85 3.70 1.01
C ALA A 236 6.68 4.35 0.27
N ASN A 237 6.69 4.23 -1.05
CA ASN A 237 5.56 4.59 -1.89
C ASN A 237 4.45 3.54 -1.80
N LEU A 238 3.20 3.98 -1.83
CA LEU A 238 2.07 3.10 -2.11
C LEU A 238 1.96 2.80 -3.61
N PRO A 239 1.23 1.74 -4.00
CA PRO A 239 1.06 1.36 -5.41
C PRO A 239 0.61 2.48 -6.34
N CYS A 240 -0.20 3.43 -5.86
CA CYS A 240 -0.66 4.57 -6.65
C CYS A 240 0.47 5.48 -7.15
N ALA A 241 1.66 5.42 -6.55
CA ALA A 241 2.83 6.11 -7.07
C ALA A 241 3.29 5.57 -8.43
N TYR A 242 2.98 4.30 -8.73
CA TYR A 242 3.44 3.62 -9.95
C TYR A 242 2.32 3.48 -10.98
N THR A 243 1.08 3.25 -10.53
CA THR A 243 -0.05 2.97 -11.42
C THR A 243 -1.33 3.66 -10.96
N ASP A 244 -2.13 4.15 -11.91
CA ASP A 244 -3.44 4.74 -11.64
C ASP A 244 -4.52 3.67 -11.37
N LEU A 245 -4.16 2.39 -11.50
CA LEU A 245 -5.05 1.24 -11.30
C LEU A 245 -5.09 0.77 -9.83
N ALA A 246 -4.59 1.60 -8.91
CA ALA A 246 -4.53 1.32 -7.49
C ALA A 246 -5.48 2.21 -6.68
N THR A 247 -6.20 1.59 -5.74
CA THR A 247 -7.15 2.25 -4.83
C THR A 247 -6.47 2.54 -3.49
N CYS A 248 -5.40 3.33 -3.47
CA CYS A 248 -4.62 3.59 -2.25
C CYS A 248 -5.26 4.69 -1.38
N PRO A 249 -5.20 4.59 -0.03
CA PRO A 249 -5.61 5.67 0.85
C PRO A 249 -4.68 6.88 0.75
N LEU A 250 -5.23 8.07 0.95
CA LEU A 250 -4.50 9.30 1.23
C LEU A 250 -4.23 9.42 2.74
N PRO A 251 -3.25 10.21 3.18
CA PRO A 251 -3.12 10.55 4.60
C PRO A 251 -4.28 11.43 5.07
N PRO A 252 -4.67 11.36 6.35
CA PRO A 252 -5.56 12.36 6.92
C PRO A 252 -4.86 13.73 6.95
N ALA A 253 -5.65 14.81 6.99
CA ALA A 253 -5.12 16.18 6.84
C ALA A 253 -4.07 16.53 7.90
N GLU A 254 -4.22 16.02 9.12
CA GLU A 254 -3.27 16.22 10.23
C GLU A 254 -1.94 15.48 10.04
N ASN A 255 -1.85 14.48 9.16
CA ASN A 255 -0.60 13.77 8.83
C ASN A 255 0.20 14.48 7.73
N ARG A 256 0.08 15.80 7.63
CA ARG A 256 0.90 16.64 6.78
C ARG A 256 1.99 17.30 7.60
N LEU A 257 3.21 16.80 7.46
CA LEU A 257 4.36 17.31 8.18
C LEU A 257 4.91 18.58 7.49
N PRO A 258 5.26 19.64 8.24
CA PRO A 258 5.78 20.88 7.65
C PRO A 258 7.30 20.82 7.38
N VAL A 259 7.95 19.71 7.66
CA VAL A 259 9.40 19.49 7.51
C VAL A 259 9.68 18.73 6.22
N ALA A 260 10.85 18.93 5.61
CA ALA A 260 11.27 18.18 4.43
C ALA A 260 11.97 16.89 4.88
N ILE A 261 11.31 15.74 4.71
CA ILE A 261 11.89 14.45 5.07
C ILE A 261 12.60 13.85 3.87
N GLU A 262 13.88 14.21 3.74
CA GLU A 262 14.81 13.74 2.69
C GLU A 262 15.36 12.34 3.02
N ALA A 263 14.45 11.39 3.17
CA ALA A 263 14.72 9.99 3.50
C ALA A 263 13.73 9.09 2.77
N GLY A 264 14.10 7.83 2.52
CA GLY A 264 13.21 6.82 1.93
C GLY A 264 13.02 6.95 0.42
N LEU A 265 11.94 6.35 -0.09
CA LEU A 265 11.66 6.28 -1.53
C LEU A 265 11.21 7.64 -2.08
N LYS A 266 11.72 7.96 -3.26
CA LYS A 266 11.43 9.17 -4.04
C LYS A 266 10.34 8.88 -5.09
N ILE A 267 10.05 9.87 -5.93
CA ILE A 267 9.15 9.70 -7.08
C ILE A 267 9.66 8.53 -7.96
N PRO A 268 8.81 7.60 -8.40
CA PRO A 268 9.20 6.53 -9.34
C PRO A 268 9.71 7.08 -10.68
N ARG A 269 10.61 6.35 -11.35
CA ARG A 269 11.22 6.79 -12.62
C ARG A 269 10.17 6.96 -13.72
N GLU A 270 9.17 6.09 -13.72
CA GLU A 270 8.04 6.07 -14.65
C GLU A 270 7.13 7.30 -14.49
N ARG A 271 7.24 8.01 -13.36
CA ARG A 271 6.59 9.30 -13.08
C ARG A 271 7.55 10.48 -13.13
N GLY A 272 8.73 10.32 -13.74
CA GLY A 272 9.72 11.38 -13.92
C GLY A 272 10.65 11.62 -12.72
N GLY A 273 10.66 10.71 -11.74
CA GLY A 273 11.58 10.79 -10.62
C GLY A 273 13.02 10.46 -11.00
N SER A 274 13.96 11.18 -10.37
CA SER A 274 15.40 11.00 -10.58
C SER A 274 16.09 10.48 -9.32
#